data_AF-A0A3T1CGB4-F1
#
_entry.id   AF-A0A3T1CGB4-F1
#
_cell.length_a   1.000
_cell.length_b   1.000
_cell.length_c   1.000
_cell.angle_alpha   90.00
_cell.angle_beta   90.00
_cell.angle_gamma   90.00
#
_symmetry.space_group_name_H-M   'P 1'
#
loop_
_entity.id
_entity.type
_entity.pdbx_description
1 polymer ?
#
loop_
_entity_poly.entity_id
_entity_poly.type
_entity_poly.pdbx_seq_one_letter_code
_entity_poly.pdbx_strand_id
1 'polypeptide(L)'
;MRIIFSRKGFDSASGGGPSPIVAGRPVSLPIPAGKASHTTYGDLGLGDHAAHASRGKLGAEDLCHHDPMFTGDGLCLFGQCGAAQTHLANQGVAKGDVFLFFGLFREAGGEPHHRIYGYCEIAEIIDLSDSVPQDLIEAKHPHAIALHTGNDVVYRGPGTEANTASEALRLTVPGGPPSVWSRPAWLKRGGLSYHDREDRWLRGGKLRSVARGQEFVADIGRRKAPREWLARVLEEIRAT
;
A
#
# COMPACT_ATOMS: atom_id res chain seq x y z
N MET A 1 13.78 -13.51 -0.61
CA MET A 1 13.29 -12.17 -0.26
C MET A 1 12.51 -11.67 -1.46
N ARG A 2 11.33 -11.15 -1.18
CA ARG A 2 10.44 -10.50 -2.14
C ARG A 2 10.22 -9.06 -1.72
N ILE A 3 10.05 -8.21 -2.72
CA ILE A 3 9.49 -6.87 -2.56
C ILE A 3 8.09 -6.93 -3.14
N ILE A 4 7.09 -6.55 -2.35
CA ILE A 4 5.69 -6.54 -2.77
C ILE A 4 5.25 -5.09 -2.86
N PHE A 5 4.93 -4.62 -4.06
CA PHE A 5 4.28 -3.32 -4.23
C PHE A 5 2.78 -3.52 -4.02
N SER A 6 2.26 -3.00 -2.91
CA SER A 6 0.87 -3.15 -2.51
C SER A 6 0.11 -1.85 -2.75
N ARG A 7 -0.89 -1.87 -3.62
CA ARG A 7 -1.75 -0.71 -3.89
C ARG A 7 -2.73 -0.53 -2.75
N LYS A 8 -2.73 0.66 -2.16
CA LYS A 8 -3.61 1.02 -1.03
C LYS A 8 -4.14 2.45 -1.17
N GLY A 9 -5.20 2.69 -0.41
CA GLY A 9 -5.86 3.99 -0.29
C GLY A 9 -6.79 4.35 -1.44
N PHE A 10 -7.27 5.59 -1.43
CA PHE A 10 -8.23 6.07 -2.42
C PHE A 10 -7.71 6.07 -3.86
N ASP A 11 -8.62 5.78 -4.78
CA ASP A 11 -8.48 6.05 -6.21
C ASP A 11 -9.85 6.41 -6.84
N SER A 12 -9.90 6.50 -8.17
CA SER A 12 -11.15 6.82 -8.88
C SER A 12 -12.23 5.73 -8.75
N ALA A 13 -11.84 4.48 -8.47
CA ALA A 13 -12.76 3.36 -8.28
C ALA A 13 -13.18 3.21 -6.81
N SER A 14 -12.32 3.60 -5.87
CA SER A 14 -12.49 3.42 -4.43
C SER A 14 -12.26 4.75 -3.70
N GLY A 15 -13.32 5.40 -3.22
CA GLY A 15 -13.22 6.68 -2.48
C GLY A 15 -13.33 7.95 -3.35
N GLY A 16 -13.11 7.84 -4.67
CA GLY A 16 -13.54 8.85 -5.65
C GLY A 16 -12.47 9.86 -6.10
N GLY A 17 -11.23 9.73 -5.66
CA GLY A 17 -10.15 10.65 -6.04
C GLY A 17 -8.78 10.27 -5.46
N PRO A 18 -7.71 11.01 -5.79
CA PRO A 18 -6.40 10.82 -5.17
C PRO A 18 -6.39 11.27 -3.70
N SER A 19 -5.59 10.60 -2.88
CA SER A 19 -5.25 11.01 -1.51
C SER A 19 -4.45 12.33 -1.50
N PRO A 20 -4.57 13.19 -0.47
CA PRO A 20 -3.88 14.47 -0.46
C PRO A 20 -2.40 14.35 -0.07
N ILE A 21 -1.61 15.32 -0.52
CA ILE A 21 -0.29 15.64 0.06
C ILE A 21 -0.44 16.97 0.81
N VAL A 22 -0.25 16.93 2.13
CA VAL A 22 -0.48 18.06 3.04
C VAL A 22 0.85 18.50 3.61
N ALA A 23 1.23 19.76 3.38
CA ALA A 23 2.52 20.32 3.82
C ALA A 23 3.72 19.43 3.44
N GLY A 24 3.68 18.83 2.24
CA GLY A 24 4.72 17.93 1.76
C GLY A 24 4.65 16.51 2.32
N ARG A 25 3.70 16.15 3.18
CA ARG A 25 3.50 14.77 3.67
C ARG A 25 2.39 14.04 2.88
N PRO A 26 2.62 12.81 2.39
CA PRO A 26 1.53 12.00 1.85
C PRO A 26 0.59 11.55 2.97
N VAL A 27 -0.70 11.84 2.83
CA VAL A 27 -1.74 11.42 3.78
C VAL A 27 -2.64 10.40 3.07
N SER A 28 -2.38 9.11 3.29
CA SER A 28 -3.15 8.05 2.61
C SER A 28 -4.57 7.97 3.18
N LEU A 29 -5.58 8.01 2.32
CA LEU A 29 -6.98 7.86 2.72
C LEU A 29 -7.39 6.39 2.64
N PRO A 30 -7.78 5.73 3.74
CA PRO A 30 -8.27 4.36 3.71
C PRO A 30 -9.55 4.26 2.87
N ILE A 31 -9.71 3.20 2.09
CA ILE A 31 -10.91 3.02 1.24
C ILE A 31 -12.19 2.99 2.09
N PRO A 32 -13.36 3.35 1.52
CA PRO A 32 -14.63 3.27 2.25
C PRO A 32 -14.86 1.85 2.77
N ALA A 33 -15.42 1.73 3.97
CA ALA A 33 -15.63 0.42 4.57
C ALA A 33 -16.59 -0.44 3.74
N GLY A 34 -16.30 -1.73 3.68
CA GLY A 34 -17.23 -2.75 3.21
C GLY A 34 -18.19 -3.16 4.34
N LYS A 35 -18.30 -4.46 4.58
CA LYS A 35 -19.27 -5.03 5.54
C LYS A 35 -18.87 -4.89 7.02
N ALA A 36 -17.60 -4.68 7.32
CA ALA A 36 -17.10 -4.61 8.70
C ALA A 36 -16.06 -3.50 8.86
N SER A 37 -16.41 -2.51 9.68
CA SER A 37 -15.49 -1.49 10.19
C SER A 37 -16.10 -0.85 11.44
N HIS A 38 -15.26 -0.52 12.42
CA HIS A 38 -15.61 0.28 13.60
C HIS A 38 -14.86 1.61 13.64
N THR A 39 -14.21 1.98 12.53
CA THR A 39 -13.34 3.16 12.45
C THR A 39 -13.88 4.12 11.40
N THR A 40 -14.17 5.34 11.82
CA THR A 40 -14.62 6.41 10.93
C THR A 40 -13.43 7.22 10.41
N TYR A 41 -13.64 8.01 9.35
CA TYR A 41 -12.62 8.98 8.94
C TYR A 41 -12.34 10.03 10.02
N GLY A 42 -13.35 10.38 10.83
CA GLY A 42 -13.22 11.29 11.97
C GLY A 42 -12.29 10.77 13.06
N ASP A 43 -12.38 9.47 13.38
CA ASP A 43 -11.48 8.81 14.35
C ASP A 43 -10.01 8.91 13.94
N LEU A 44 -9.74 8.95 12.62
CA LEU A 44 -8.41 9.09 12.05
C LEU A 44 -7.98 10.55 11.81
N GLY A 45 -8.85 11.53 12.08
CA GLY A 45 -8.61 12.94 11.74
C GLY A 45 -8.61 13.21 10.23
N LEU A 46 -9.23 12.35 9.43
CA LEU A 46 -9.23 12.39 7.96
C LEU A 46 -10.56 12.87 7.36
N GLY A 47 -11.56 13.24 8.17
CA GLY A 47 -12.91 13.59 7.70
C GLY A 47 -12.94 14.64 6.59
N ASP A 48 -12.25 15.78 6.78
CA ASP A 48 -12.19 16.86 5.77
C ASP A 48 -11.45 16.42 4.51
N HIS A 49 -10.39 15.63 4.65
CA HIS A 49 -9.63 15.10 3.53
C HIS A 49 -10.45 14.10 2.71
N ALA A 50 -11.20 13.21 3.37
CA ALA A 50 -12.11 12.27 2.73
C ALA A 50 -13.25 13.01 2.01
N ALA A 51 -13.83 14.04 2.63
CA ALA A 51 -14.84 14.89 2.01
C ALA A 51 -14.30 15.59 0.75
N HIS A 52 -13.12 16.20 0.84
CA HIS A 52 -12.53 16.86 -0.31
C HIS A 52 -12.22 15.88 -1.45
N ALA A 53 -11.55 14.76 -1.16
CA ALA A 53 -11.15 13.77 -2.17
C ALA A 53 -12.36 13.09 -2.85
N SER A 54 -13.43 12.86 -2.08
CA SER A 54 -14.66 12.21 -2.56
C SER A 54 -15.70 13.17 -3.16
N ARG A 55 -15.43 14.48 -3.17
CA ARG A 55 -16.36 15.55 -3.59
C ARG A 55 -17.64 15.58 -2.73
N GLY A 56 -17.47 15.46 -1.42
CA GLY A 56 -18.53 15.54 -0.41
C GLY A 56 -19.37 14.28 -0.25
N LYS A 57 -18.96 13.15 -0.86
CA LYS A 57 -19.68 11.87 -0.73
C LYS A 57 -19.40 11.15 0.58
N LEU A 58 -18.24 11.43 1.17
CA LEU A 58 -17.78 10.87 2.44
C LEU A 58 -17.46 12.02 3.39
N GLY A 59 -17.50 11.76 4.70
CA GLY A 59 -17.18 12.73 5.74
C GLY A 59 -16.67 12.04 7.00
N ALA A 60 -16.60 12.82 8.10
CA ALA A 60 -16.04 12.36 9.36
C ALA A 60 -16.77 11.13 9.94
N GLU A 61 -18.09 11.05 9.80
CA GLU A 61 -18.91 9.97 10.37
C GLU A 61 -18.92 8.69 9.52
N ASP A 62 -18.38 8.74 8.29
CA ASP A 62 -18.37 7.57 7.41
C ASP A 62 -17.30 6.57 7.83
N LEU A 63 -17.67 5.29 7.82
CA LEU A 63 -16.76 4.19 8.13
C LEU A 63 -15.74 3.96 7.01
N CYS A 64 -14.50 3.70 7.41
CA CYS A 64 -13.39 3.41 6.51
C CYS A 64 -12.73 2.07 6.85
N HIS A 65 -12.08 1.45 5.86
CA HIS A 65 -11.30 0.24 6.07
C HIS A 65 -9.86 0.64 6.43
N HIS A 66 -9.60 0.87 7.71
CA HIS A 66 -8.28 1.27 8.23
C HIS A 66 -7.28 0.10 8.14
N ASP A 67 -6.71 -0.08 6.95
CA ASP A 67 -5.72 -1.11 6.62
C ASP A 67 -4.85 -0.61 5.44
N PRO A 68 -3.50 -0.66 5.53
CA PRO A 68 -2.71 -1.08 6.69
C PRO A 68 -2.84 -0.10 7.87
N MET A 69 -2.65 -0.61 9.09
CA MET A 69 -2.56 0.21 10.31
C MET A 69 -1.10 0.34 10.74
N PHE A 70 -0.66 1.57 10.98
CA PHE A 70 0.66 1.87 11.55
C PHE A 70 0.50 2.30 13.00
N THR A 71 1.19 1.62 13.90
CA THR A 71 1.11 1.85 15.34
C THR A 71 2.22 2.80 15.81
N GLY A 72 2.03 3.44 16.96
CA GLY A 72 2.99 4.40 17.50
C GLY A 72 4.34 3.80 17.91
N ASP A 73 4.42 2.48 18.11
CA ASP A 73 5.63 1.73 18.41
C ASP A 73 6.36 1.21 17.14
N GLY A 74 5.94 1.65 15.95
CA GLY A 74 6.61 1.36 14.69
C GLY A 74 6.30 -0.03 14.12
N LEU A 75 5.13 -0.58 14.45
CA LEU A 75 4.60 -1.77 13.80
C LEU A 75 3.62 -1.39 12.69
N CYS A 76 3.56 -2.23 11.67
CA CYS A 76 2.50 -2.26 10.70
C CYS A 76 1.70 -3.55 10.89
N LEU A 77 0.37 -3.41 10.84
CA LEU A 77 -0.60 -4.48 10.77
C LEU A 77 -1.29 -4.37 9.41
N PHE A 78 -1.20 -5.42 8.60
CA PHE A 78 -1.69 -5.40 7.24
C PHE A 78 -2.49 -6.67 6.91
N GLY A 79 -3.79 -6.51 6.72
CA GLY A 79 -4.74 -7.56 6.42
C GLY A 79 -4.83 -7.89 4.93
N GLN A 80 -4.89 -9.19 4.61
CA GLN A 80 -5.18 -9.67 3.28
C GLN A 80 -6.04 -10.92 3.31
N CYS A 81 -7.01 -10.96 2.39
CA CYS A 81 -7.94 -12.06 2.26
C CYS A 81 -8.28 -12.36 0.79
N GLY A 82 -9.01 -13.45 0.54
CA GLY A 82 -9.52 -13.82 -0.78
C GLY A 82 -8.42 -13.94 -1.85
N ALA A 83 -8.71 -13.48 -3.07
CA ALA A 83 -7.83 -13.65 -4.24
C ALA A 83 -6.46 -12.97 -4.09
N ALA A 84 -6.40 -11.81 -3.42
CA ALA A 84 -5.14 -11.13 -3.16
C ALA A 84 -4.26 -11.95 -2.21
N GLN A 85 -4.85 -12.53 -1.15
CA GLN A 85 -4.10 -13.41 -0.26
C GLN A 85 -3.70 -14.74 -0.90
N THR A 86 -4.59 -15.34 -1.69
CA THR A 86 -4.25 -16.52 -2.49
C THR A 86 -3.07 -16.24 -3.43
N HIS A 87 -3.03 -15.07 -4.06
CA HIS A 87 -1.91 -14.66 -4.90
C HIS A 87 -0.61 -14.55 -4.09
N LEU A 88 -0.62 -13.87 -2.94
CA LEU A 88 0.56 -13.74 -2.07
C LEU A 88 1.09 -15.12 -1.63
N ALA A 89 0.21 -16.02 -1.21
CA ALA A 89 0.55 -17.40 -0.85
C ALA A 89 1.16 -18.17 -2.04
N ASN A 90 0.53 -18.09 -3.22
CA ASN A 90 1.03 -18.75 -4.44
C ASN A 90 2.38 -18.19 -4.93
N GLN A 91 2.65 -16.91 -4.65
CA GLN A 91 3.96 -16.31 -4.93
C GLN A 91 5.02 -16.68 -3.89
N GLY A 92 4.64 -17.35 -2.80
CA GLY A 92 5.53 -17.75 -1.71
C GLY A 92 5.98 -16.59 -0.83
N VAL A 93 5.12 -15.58 -0.63
CA VAL A 93 5.38 -14.49 0.31
C VAL A 93 5.49 -15.04 1.72
N ALA A 94 6.58 -14.70 2.40
CA ALA A 94 6.92 -15.26 3.71
C ALA A 94 7.59 -14.23 4.62
N LYS A 95 7.87 -14.64 5.86
CA LYS A 95 8.68 -13.85 6.80
C LYS A 95 10.00 -13.39 6.17
N GLY A 96 10.33 -12.12 6.40
CA GLY A 96 11.52 -11.45 5.84
C GLY A 96 11.31 -10.84 4.45
N ASP A 97 10.13 -10.98 3.86
CA ASP A 97 9.72 -10.20 2.68
C ASP A 97 9.17 -8.83 3.12
N VAL A 98 9.08 -7.88 2.19
CA VAL A 98 8.70 -6.48 2.51
C VAL A 98 7.59 -5.99 1.59
N PHE A 99 6.52 -5.50 2.19
CA PHE A 99 5.51 -4.70 1.51
C PHE A 99 5.97 -3.26 1.40
N LEU A 100 5.85 -2.68 0.21
CA LEU A 100 5.92 -1.25 -0.06
C LEU A 100 4.51 -0.80 -0.47
N PHE A 101 3.85 -0.05 0.40
CA PHE A 101 2.51 0.46 0.14
C PHE A 101 2.60 1.68 -0.75
N PHE A 102 1.82 1.69 -1.83
CA PHE A 102 1.73 2.83 -2.73
C PHE A 102 0.26 3.18 -3.01
N GLY A 103 0.00 4.46 -3.19
CA GLY A 103 -1.34 4.99 -3.45
C GLY A 103 -1.32 6.06 -4.53
N LEU A 104 -2.51 6.50 -4.96
CA LEU A 104 -2.66 7.64 -5.86
C LEU A 104 -2.75 8.91 -5.01
N PHE A 105 -1.81 9.83 -5.22
CA PHE A 105 -1.73 11.08 -4.46
C PHE A 105 -1.82 12.30 -5.36
N ARG A 106 -2.20 13.43 -4.77
CA ARG A 106 -2.21 14.72 -5.45
C ARG A 106 -1.94 15.86 -4.46
N GLU A 107 -1.02 16.74 -4.83
CA GLU A 107 -0.81 18.04 -4.18
C GLU A 107 -1.88 19.03 -4.62
N ALA A 108 -2.16 20.05 -3.80
CA ALA A 108 -3.10 21.10 -4.17
C ALA A 108 -2.70 21.77 -5.50
N GLY A 109 -3.56 21.67 -6.52
CA GLY A 109 -3.30 22.19 -7.87
C GLY A 109 -2.31 21.36 -8.72
N GLY A 110 -1.77 20.27 -8.18
CA GLY A 110 -0.85 19.38 -8.89
C GLY A 110 -1.53 18.23 -9.64
N GLU A 111 -0.72 17.49 -10.40
CA GLU A 111 -1.18 16.31 -11.14
C GLU A 111 -1.19 15.05 -10.25
N PRO A 112 -2.20 14.16 -10.40
CA PRO A 112 -2.22 12.88 -9.71
C PRO A 112 -1.02 12.01 -10.07
N HIS A 113 -0.45 11.33 -9.08
CA HIS A 113 0.70 10.45 -9.28
C HIS A 113 0.73 9.32 -8.25
N HIS A 114 1.27 8.17 -8.63
CA HIS A 114 1.51 7.06 -7.71
C HIS A 114 2.81 7.29 -6.93
N ARG A 115 2.75 7.00 -5.63
CA ARG A 115 3.87 7.18 -4.69
C ARG A 115 3.84 6.09 -3.62
N ILE A 116 5.03 5.61 -3.25
CA ILE A 116 5.22 4.76 -2.07
C ILE A 116 5.08 5.66 -0.84
N TYR A 117 4.21 5.30 0.08
CA TYR A 117 3.93 6.09 1.28
C TYR A 117 4.20 5.35 2.59
N GLY A 118 4.51 4.04 2.55
CA GLY A 118 4.82 3.27 3.75
C GLY A 118 5.33 1.88 3.44
N TYR A 119 5.70 1.14 4.48
CA TYR A 119 6.16 -0.25 4.33
C TYR A 119 5.78 -1.13 5.52
N CYS A 120 5.82 -2.45 5.29
CA CYS A 120 5.79 -3.47 6.34
C CYS A 120 6.87 -4.52 6.07
N GLU A 121 7.84 -4.65 6.97
CA GLU A 121 8.78 -5.78 7.00
C GLU A 121 8.10 -6.96 7.69
N ILE A 122 7.83 -8.05 6.96
CA ILE A 122 7.04 -9.16 7.50
C ILE A 122 7.87 -9.90 8.56
N ALA A 123 7.49 -9.74 9.83
CA ALA A 123 8.06 -10.49 10.95
C ALA A 123 7.20 -11.72 11.29
N GLU A 124 5.89 -11.61 11.07
CA GLU A 124 4.87 -12.60 11.39
C GLU A 124 3.76 -12.61 10.33
N ILE A 125 3.18 -13.78 10.10
CA ILE A 125 2.02 -14.00 9.24
C ILE A 125 0.99 -14.74 10.10
N ILE A 126 -0.09 -14.07 10.43
CA ILE A 126 -1.10 -14.54 11.38
C ILE A 126 -2.30 -15.04 10.57
N ASP A 127 -2.56 -16.35 10.60
CA ASP A 127 -3.76 -16.94 10.00
C ASP A 127 -4.95 -16.74 10.94
N LEU A 128 -5.91 -15.93 10.50
CA LEU A 128 -7.08 -15.57 11.31
C LEU A 128 -8.18 -16.64 11.26
N SER A 129 -8.09 -17.60 10.33
CA SER A 129 -9.08 -18.67 10.21
C SER A 129 -9.05 -19.66 11.38
N ASP A 130 -7.91 -19.75 12.07
CA ASP A 130 -7.73 -20.59 13.25
C ASP A 130 -8.09 -19.84 14.53
N SER A 131 -7.43 -18.71 14.78
CA SER A 131 -7.73 -17.83 15.93
C SER A 131 -7.36 -16.39 15.62
N VAL A 132 -8.05 -15.46 16.27
CA VAL A 132 -7.77 -14.03 16.16
C VAL A 132 -7.05 -13.58 17.43
N PRO A 133 -5.78 -13.15 17.34
CA PRO A 133 -5.06 -12.58 18.47
C PRO A 133 -5.80 -11.41 19.13
N GLN A 134 -5.79 -11.39 20.47
CA GLN A 134 -6.51 -10.41 21.28
C GLN A 134 -6.09 -8.96 21.01
N ASP A 135 -4.80 -8.74 20.76
CA ASP A 135 -4.26 -7.42 20.46
C ASP A 135 -4.72 -6.88 19.09
N LEU A 136 -5.03 -7.74 18.11
CA LEU A 136 -5.67 -7.31 16.86
C LEU A 136 -7.14 -6.90 17.06
N ILE A 137 -7.84 -7.56 17.99
CA ILE A 137 -9.22 -7.21 18.38
C ILE A 137 -9.22 -5.85 19.11
N GLU A 138 -8.30 -5.66 20.05
CA GLU A 138 -8.12 -4.42 20.81
C GLU A 138 -7.73 -3.25 19.90
N ALA A 139 -6.86 -3.50 18.92
CA ALA A 139 -6.52 -2.53 17.87
C ALA A 139 -7.67 -2.27 16.89
N LYS A 140 -8.81 -2.98 17.02
CA LYS A 140 -9.98 -2.89 16.14
C LYS A 140 -9.58 -3.09 14.66
N HIS A 141 -8.64 -3.99 14.40
CA HIS A 141 -8.18 -4.24 13.04
C HIS A 141 -9.35 -4.75 12.18
N PRO A 142 -9.59 -4.23 10.95
CA PRO A 142 -10.76 -4.60 10.15
C PRO A 142 -10.91 -6.11 9.91
N HIS A 143 -9.79 -6.83 9.85
CA HIS A 143 -9.74 -8.28 9.66
C HIS A 143 -9.95 -9.09 10.96
N ALA A 144 -9.80 -8.47 12.13
CA ALA A 144 -10.01 -9.12 13.43
C ALA A 144 -11.46 -9.00 13.94
N ILE A 145 -12.20 -7.98 13.48
CA ILE A 145 -13.58 -7.72 13.90
C ILE A 145 -14.58 -8.62 13.14
N ALA A 146 -14.27 -8.96 11.90
CA ALA A 146 -15.04 -9.92 11.13
C ALA A 146 -14.11 -10.68 10.18
N LEU A 147 -14.22 -12.01 10.19
CA LEU A 147 -13.57 -12.86 9.20
C LEU A 147 -14.14 -12.53 7.82
N HIS A 148 -13.30 -12.04 6.90
CA HIS A 148 -13.74 -11.69 5.56
C HIS A 148 -13.85 -12.94 4.67
N THR A 149 -12.92 -13.89 4.83
CA THR A 149 -12.87 -15.17 4.08
C THR A 149 -12.11 -16.25 4.84
N GLY A 150 -12.17 -17.52 4.40
CA GLY A 150 -11.44 -18.62 5.04
C GLY A 150 -9.90 -18.60 4.89
N ASN A 151 -9.33 -17.66 4.14
CA ASN A 151 -7.88 -17.45 4.03
C ASN A 151 -7.49 -16.04 4.48
N ASP A 152 -8.16 -15.52 5.52
CA ASP A 152 -7.88 -14.19 6.06
C ASP A 152 -6.60 -14.20 6.89
N VAL A 153 -5.70 -13.26 6.63
CA VAL A 153 -4.36 -13.19 7.22
C VAL A 153 -4.01 -11.76 7.58
N VAL A 154 -3.33 -11.58 8.72
CA VAL A 154 -2.63 -10.33 9.04
C VAL A 154 -1.11 -10.54 8.95
N TYR A 155 -0.49 -9.76 8.08
CA TYR A 155 0.95 -9.56 8.05
C TYR A 155 1.33 -8.52 9.11
N ARG A 156 2.30 -8.87 9.96
CA ARG A 156 2.75 -8.01 11.06
C ARG A 156 4.26 -7.88 11.06
N GLY A 157 4.75 -6.68 11.37
CA GLY A 157 6.16 -6.45 11.69
C GLY A 157 6.52 -4.96 11.61
N PRO A 158 7.83 -4.62 11.63
CA PRO A 158 8.27 -3.24 11.59
C PRO A 158 7.72 -2.50 10.36
N GLY A 159 7.18 -1.30 10.56
CA GLY A 159 6.58 -0.53 9.50
C GLY A 159 6.23 0.89 9.94
N THR A 160 6.28 1.82 8.99
CA THR A 160 5.86 3.21 9.19
C THR A 160 5.50 3.85 7.86
N GLU A 161 4.94 5.05 7.94
CA GLU A 161 4.63 5.91 6.81
C GLU A 161 5.74 6.93 6.54
N ALA A 162 5.77 7.42 5.30
CA ALA A 162 6.67 8.47 4.88
C ALA A 162 6.22 9.82 5.46
N ASN A 163 7.16 10.55 6.06
CA ASN A 163 6.89 11.91 6.53
C ASN A 163 6.90 12.94 5.40
N THR A 164 7.54 12.62 4.27
CA THR A 164 7.68 13.54 3.14
C THR A 164 7.32 12.86 1.81
N ALA A 165 6.83 13.67 0.87
CA ALA A 165 6.51 13.31 -0.50
C ALA A 165 7.78 13.43 -1.38
N SER A 166 8.88 12.83 -0.94
CA SER A 166 10.17 12.88 -1.64
C SER A 166 10.13 12.26 -3.03
N GLU A 167 10.73 12.89 -4.04
CA GLU A 167 10.74 12.35 -5.43
C GLU A 167 11.33 10.94 -5.52
N ALA A 168 12.17 10.51 -4.58
CA ALA A 168 12.70 9.14 -4.51
C ALA A 168 11.61 8.07 -4.28
N LEU A 169 10.47 8.45 -3.67
CA LEU A 169 9.32 7.59 -3.42
C LEU A 169 8.24 7.67 -4.50
N ARG A 170 8.39 8.57 -5.47
CA ARG A 170 7.42 8.71 -6.57
C ARG A 170 7.62 7.56 -7.57
N LEU A 171 6.52 6.85 -7.86
CA LEU A 171 6.50 5.81 -8.89
C LEU A 171 6.20 6.40 -10.27
N THR A 172 5.21 7.28 -10.38
CA THR A 172 4.82 7.87 -11.67
C THR A 172 5.93 8.74 -12.25
N VAL A 173 6.17 8.64 -13.56
CA VAL A 173 7.16 9.51 -14.23
C VAL A 173 6.75 10.98 -14.11
N PRO A 174 7.70 11.92 -13.89
CA PRO A 174 7.38 13.34 -13.86
C PRO A 174 6.65 13.80 -15.13
N GLY A 175 5.55 14.55 -14.97
CA GLY A 175 4.72 15.04 -16.07
C GLY A 175 3.98 13.97 -16.89
N GLY A 176 4.05 12.70 -16.49
CA GLY A 176 3.35 11.60 -17.16
C GLY A 176 2.09 11.14 -16.43
N PRO A 177 1.28 10.29 -17.09
CA PRO A 177 0.06 9.78 -16.48
C PRO A 177 0.39 8.77 -15.36
N PRO A 178 -0.50 8.59 -14.36
CA PRO A 178 -0.33 7.62 -13.27
C PRO A 178 -0.02 6.18 -13.70
N SER A 179 -0.39 5.82 -14.94
CA SER A 179 -0.17 4.52 -15.54
C SER A 179 1.27 4.27 -16.03
N VAL A 180 2.15 5.27 -16.02
CA VAL A 180 3.54 5.14 -16.45
C VAL A 180 4.47 5.43 -15.29
N TRP A 181 5.22 4.41 -14.89
CA TRP A 181 6.13 4.44 -13.75
C TRP A 181 7.60 4.56 -14.18
N SER A 182 8.38 5.30 -13.40
CA SER A 182 9.84 5.23 -13.34
C SER A 182 10.22 3.92 -12.65
N ARG A 183 10.75 2.98 -13.41
CA ARG A 183 11.10 1.64 -12.90
C ARG A 183 12.55 1.62 -12.43
N PRO A 184 12.86 1.05 -11.24
CA PRO A 184 14.24 0.91 -10.82
C PRO A 184 15.02 -0.02 -11.76
N ALA A 185 16.31 0.28 -11.97
CA ALA A 185 17.13 -0.38 -12.98
C ALA A 185 17.28 -1.91 -12.77
N TRP A 186 17.19 -2.38 -11.52
CA TRP A 186 17.27 -3.79 -11.16
C TRP A 186 16.03 -4.59 -11.58
N LEU A 187 14.87 -3.93 -11.73
CA LEU A 187 13.63 -4.58 -12.08
C LEU A 187 13.61 -4.79 -13.59
N LYS A 188 13.56 -6.04 -14.02
CA LYS A 188 13.60 -6.44 -15.44
C LYS A 188 12.31 -7.17 -15.82
N ARG A 189 12.08 -7.32 -17.12
CA ARG A 189 10.92 -8.04 -17.66
C ARG A 189 10.79 -9.42 -17.02
N GLY A 190 9.57 -9.80 -16.66
CA GLY A 190 9.28 -11.03 -15.91
C GLY A 190 9.59 -10.98 -14.41
N GLY A 191 10.16 -9.87 -13.91
CA GLY A 191 10.52 -9.71 -12.50
C GLY A 191 9.44 -9.10 -11.62
N LEU A 192 8.23 -8.88 -12.13
CA LEU A 192 7.09 -8.32 -11.39
C LEU A 192 5.81 -9.06 -11.80
N SER A 193 5.06 -9.60 -10.85
CA SER A 193 3.81 -10.30 -11.12
C SER A 193 2.81 -9.41 -11.87
N TYR A 194 1.99 -10.01 -12.74
CA TYR A 194 1.02 -9.36 -13.63
C TYR A 194 1.60 -8.41 -14.70
N HIS A 195 2.93 -8.26 -14.78
CA HIS A 195 3.62 -7.41 -15.77
C HIS A 195 4.48 -8.23 -16.74
N ASP A 196 4.01 -9.39 -17.14
CA ASP A 196 4.68 -10.29 -18.10
C ASP A 196 4.70 -9.72 -19.53
N ARG A 197 3.62 -9.05 -19.95
CA ARG A 197 3.49 -8.48 -21.30
C ARG A 197 4.61 -7.49 -21.63
N GLU A 198 5.26 -7.71 -22.78
CA GLU A 198 6.42 -6.93 -23.24
C GLU A 198 6.11 -5.45 -23.50
N ASP A 199 4.93 -5.14 -24.04
CA ASP A 199 4.50 -3.77 -24.35
C ASP A 199 4.34 -2.88 -23.11
N ARG A 200 4.38 -3.48 -21.91
CA ARG A 200 4.43 -2.73 -20.64
C ARG A 200 5.82 -2.23 -20.30
N TRP A 201 6.89 -2.80 -20.86
CA TRP A 201 8.26 -2.49 -20.52
C TRP A 201 8.82 -1.45 -21.49
N LEU A 202 8.52 -0.19 -21.21
CA LEU A 202 8.79 0.94 -22.08
C LEU A 202 10.29 1.32 -22.07
N ARG A 203 10.73 1.99 -23.15
CA ARG A 203 12.09 2.53 -23.26
C ARG A 203 12.37 3.56 -22.16
N GLY A 204 13.66 3.73 -21.83
CA GLY A 204 14.12 4.72 -20.85
C GLY A 204 13.81 4.37 -19.40
N GLY A 205 13.76 3.06 -19.07
CA GLY A 205 13.53 2.62 -17.69
C GLY A 205 12.10 2.84 -17.21
N LYS A 206 11.12 2.83 -18.11
CA LYS A 206 9.71 3.08 -17.79
C LYS A 206 8.91 1.77 -17.77
N LEU A 207 7.86 1.73 -16.97
CA LEU A 207 6.94 0.59 -16.86
C LEU A 207 5.50 1.09 -16.97
N ARG A 208 4.67 0.47 -17.81
CA ARG A 208 3.22 0.71 -17.82
C ARG A 208 2.56 -0.20 -16.78
N SER A 209 2.07 0.40 -15.70
CA SER A 209 1.42 -0.33 -14.62
C SER A 209 0.11 -0.99 -15.07
N VAL A 210 -0.25 -2.10 -14.43
CA VAL A 210 -1.55 -2.72 -14.63
C VAL A 210 -2.65 -1.90 -13.98
N ALA A 211 -3.80 -1.77 -14.65
CA ALA A 211 -4.95 -1.06 -14.11
C ALA A 211 -5.60 -1.81 -12.93
N ARG A 212 -5.63 -3.15 -13.01
CA ARG A 212 -6.21 -4.05 -12.00
C ARG A 212 -5.13 -4.88 -11.33
N GLY A 213 -5.37 -5.21 -10.06
CA GLY A 213 -4.44 -5.94 -9.20
C GLY A 213 -3.96 -5.06 -8.05
N GLN A 214 -3.93 -5.65 -6.88
CA GLN A 214 -3.58 -4.97 -5.64
C GLN A 214 -2.13 -5.25 -5.24
N GLU A 215 -1.67 -6.49 -5.42
CA GLU A 215 -0.35 -6.95 -4.96
C GLU A 215 0.57 -7.30 -6.14
N PHE A 216 1.71 -6.62 -6.26
CA PHE A 216 2.72 -6.90 -7.30
C PHE A 216 4.01 -7.40 -6.68
N VAL A 217 4.28 -8.70 -6.87
CA VAL A 217 5.40 -9.39 -6.24
C VAL A 217 6.62 -9.41 -7.15
N ALA A 218 7.76 -9.00 -6.63
CA ALA A 218 9.07 -9.13 -7.24
C ALA A 218 9.96 -10.03 -6.39
N ASP A 219 10.28 -11.24 -6.88
CA ASP A 219 11.28 -12.09 -6.23
C ASP A 219 12.69 -11.57 -6.53
N ILE A 220 13.36 -11.11 -5.48
CA ILE A 220 14.71 -10.55 -5.56
C ILE A 220 15.78 -11.54 -5.11
N GLY A 221 15.40 -12.68 -4.52
CA GLY A 221 16.32 -13.69 -4.01
C GLY A 221 17.41 -13.08 -3.12
N ARG A 222 18.66 -13.32 -3.51
CA ARG A 222 19.88 -12.79 -2.85
C ARG A 222 20.55 -11.66 -3.64
N ARG A 223 19.89 -11.11 -4.67
CA ARG A 223 20.50 -10.11 -5.55
C ARG A 223 20.80 -8.82 -4.77
N LYS A 224 22.02 -8.30 -4.92
CA LYS A 224 22.50 -7.12 -4.18
C LYS A 224 21.76 -5.83 -4.54
N ALA A 225 21.71 -5.48 -5.83
CA ALA A 225 21.11 -4.25 -6.33
C ALA A 225 19.65 -3.97 -5.85
N PRO A 226 18.70 -4.94 -5.91
CA PRO A 226 17.36 -4.69 -5.38
C PRO A 226 17.31 -4.52 -3.85
N ARG A 227 18.19 -5.19 -3.09
CA ARG A 227 18.27 -5.04 -1.63
C ARG A 227 18.81 -3.67 -1.24
N GLU A 228 19.83 -3.18 -1.95
CA GLU A 228 20.34 -1.82 -1.74
C GLU A 228 19.32 -0.76 -2.14
N TRP A 229 18.56 -1.00 -3.22
CA TRP A 229 17.46 -0.12 -3.59
C TRP A 229 16.38 -0.08 -2.51
N LEU A 230 15.97 -1.25 -2.00
CA LEU A 230 15.01 -1.33 -0.91
C LEU A 230 15.51 -0.61 0.34
N ALA A 231 16.77 -0.80 0.73
CA ALA A 231 17.34 -0.13 1.90
C ALA A 231 17.24 1.40 1.79
N ARG A 232 17.56 1.97 0.62
CA ARG A 232 17.39 3.41 0.36
C ARG A 232 15.93 3.86 0.40
N VAL A 233 15.00 3.05 -0.11
CA VAL A 233 13.56 3.36 -0.02
C VAL A 233 13.09 3.38 1.43
N LEU A 234 13.51 2.40 2.25
CA LEU A 234 13.16 2.35 3.66
C LEU A 234 13.78 3.51 4.46
N GLU A 235 15.02 3.88 4.15
CA GLU A 235 15.69 5.05 4.71
C GLU A 235 14.93 6.34 4.37
N GLU A 236 14.53 6.51 3.11
CA GLU A 236 13.76 7.67 2.65
C GLU A 236 12.37 7.75 3.32
N ILE A 237 11.69 6.62 3.51
CA ILE A 237 10.41 6.59 4.24
C ILE A 237 10.61 7.05 5.69
N ARG A 238 11.68 6.61 6.34
CA ARG A 238 11.99 6.96 7.74
C ARG A 238 12.59 8.36 7.92
N ALA A 239 12.97 9.02 6.83
CA ALA A 239 13.50 10.38 6.88
C ALA A 239 12.43 11.34 7.45
N THR A 240 12.89 12.28 8.27
CA THR A 240 12.08 13.33 8.89
C THR A 240 12.03 14.58 8.02
#